data_AF-A0A429FXX2-F1
#
_entry.id   AF-A0A429FXX2-F1
#
_cell.length_a   1.000
_cell.length_b   1.000
_cell.length_c   1.000
_cell.angle_alpha   90.00
_cell.angle_beta   90.00
_cell.angle_gamma   90.00
#
_symmetry.space_group_name_H-M   'P 1'
#
loop_
_entity.id
_entity.type
_entity.pdbx_description
1 polymer ?
#
loop_
_entity_poly.entity_id
_entity_poly.type
_entity_poly.pdbx_seq_one_letter_code
_entity_poly.pdbx_strand_id
1 'polypeptide(L)'
;MSAPWTPERVAAEVARRFPGTTAWLGRHTGSWWAVARDRAGRHRLVEAATPADLVRRLDELGVRRAGSVQEPRPPSRPPSRPPTRPAPPPRRRPARARRGRLRSTLGALATP
;
A
#
# COMPACT_ATOMS: atom_id res chain seq x y z
N MET A 1 14.05 -40.33 -5.27
CA MET A 1 12.60 -40.59 -5.31
C MET A 1 11.89 -39.37 -4.74
N SER A 2 11.40 -38.46 -5.59
CA SER A 2 10.68 -37.27 -5.14
C SER A 2 9.35 -37.70 -4.52
N ALA A 3 9.10 -37.30 -3.27
CA ALA A 3 7.84 -37.59 -2.59
C ALA A 3 6.65 -37.21 -3.49
N PRO A 4 5.57 -38.02 -3.53
CA PRO A 4 4.41 -37.68 -4.34
C PRO A 4 3.91 -36.30 -3.92
N TRP A 5 3.64 -35.45 -4.90
CA TRP A 5 3.00 -34.15 -4.70
C TRP A 5 1.58 -34.41 -4.21
N THR A 6 1.41 -34.59 -2.90
CA THR A 6 0.08 -34.77 -2.33
C THR A 6 -0.69 -33.47 -2.49
N PRO A 7 -2.01 -33.52 -2.73
CA PRO A 7 -2.81 -32.32 -2.90
C PRO A 7 -2.73 -31.41 -1.65
N GLU A 8 -2.55 -31.96 -0.47
CA GLU A 8 -2.38 -31.19 0.77
C GLU A 8 -1.09 -30.35 0.73
N ARG A 9 0.02 -30.90 0.20
CA ARG A 9 1.28 -30.15 0.05
C ARG A 9 1.15 -29.01 -0.95
N VAL A 10 0.47 -29.27 -2.07
CA VAL A 10 0.22 -28.25 -3.09
C VAL A 10 -0.70 -27.15 -2.54
N ALA A 11 -1.75 -27.52 -1.81
CA ALA A 11 -2.63 -26.56 -1.13
C ALA A 11 -1.88 -25.71 -0.11
N ALA A 12 -1.03 -26.33 0.72
CA ALA A 12 -0.19 -25.62 1.70
C ALA A 12 0.78 -24.65 1.02
N GLU A 13 1.36 -25.04 -0.11
CA GLU A 13 2.24 -24.18 -0.90
C GLU A 13 1.50 -22.96 -1.46
N VAL A 14 0.28 -23.15 -1.98
CA VAL A 14 -0.57 -22.04 -2.43
C VAL A 14 -0.91 -21.10 -1.27
N ALA A 15 -1.31 -21.64 -0.12
CA ALA A 15 -1.63 -20.84 1.07
C ALA A 15 -0.41 -20.06 1.59
N ARG A 16 0.80 -20.64 1.50
CA ARG A 16 2.06 -19.98 1.84
C ARG A 16 2.36 -18.81 0.91
N ARG A 17 2.13 -18.99 -0.40
CA ARG A 17 2.35 -17.95 -1.41
C ARG A 17 1.32 -16.83 -1.35
N PHE A 18 0.09 -17.15 -0.97
CA PHE A 18 -1.05 -16.21 -0.90
C PHE A 18 -1.66 -16.21 0.51
N PRO A 19 -1.11 -15.47 1.47
CA PRO A 19 -1.60 -15.43 2.84
C PRO A 19 -3.09 -15.06 2.94
N GLY A 20 -3.83 -15.82 3.74
CA GLY A 20 -5.28 -15.65 3.89
C GLY A 20 -6.11 -16.30 2.77
N THR A 21 -5.49 -17.15 1.95
CA THR A 21 -6.15 -18.02 0.98
C THR A 21 -6.25 -19.43 1.53
N THR A 22 -7.42 -20.05 1.40
CA THR A 22 -7.63 -21.48 1.68
C THR A 22 -7.77 -22.18 0.34
N ALA A 23 -6.84 -23.08 0.01
CA ALA A 23 -6.86 -23.87 -1.22
C ALA A 23 -7.08 -25.36 -0.93
N TRP A 24 -7.74 -26.08 -1.84
CA TRP A 24 -7.96 -27.52 -1.73
C TRP A 24 -8.23 -28.16 -3.09
N LEU A 25 -8.03 -29.48 -3.20
CA LEU A 25 -8.43 -30.28 -4.35
C LEU A 25 -9.85 -30.83 -4.13
N GLY A 26 -10.76 -30.50 -5.04
CA GLY A 26 -12.11 -31.05 -5.06
C GLY A 26 -12.08 -32.50 -5.53
N ARG A 27 -12.11 -33.46 -4.61
CA ARG A 27 -12.05 -34.90 -4.92
C ARG A 27 -13.10 -35.39 -5.94
N HIS A 28 -14.26 -34.73 -5.99
CA HIS A 28 -15.36 -35.12 -6.87
C HIS A 28 -15.22 -34.51 -8.28
N THR A 29 -14.73 -33.28 -8.38
CA THR A 29 -14.60 -32.58 -9.67
C THR A 29 -13.21 -32.73 -10.29
N GLY A 30 -12.22 -33.11 -9.50
CA GLY A 30 -10.80 -33.08 -9.89
C GLY A 30 -10.22 -31.67 -9.99
N SER A 31 -11.01 -30.62 -9.71
CA SER A 31 -10.58 -29.23 -9.82
C SER A 31 -9.91 -28.74 -8.53
N TRP A 32 -8.96 -27.85 -8.70
CA TRP A 32 -8.41 -27.01 -7.64
C TRP A 32 -9.34 -25.86 -7.32
N TRP A 33 -9.54 -25.64 -6.03
CA TRP A 33 -10.37 -24.56 -5.51
C TRP A 33 -9.57 -23.71 -4.55
N ALA A 34 -9.87 -22.40 -4.53
CA ALA A 34 -9.37 -21.51 -3.50
C ALA A 34 -10.41 -20.45 -3.13
N VAL A 35 -10.51 -20.16 -1.84
CA VAL A 35 -11.17 -18.95 -1.33
C VAL A 35 -10.10 -17.94 -0.97
N ALA A 36 -10.12 -16.80 -1.65
CA ALA A 36 -9.17 -15.71 -1.43
C ALA A 36 -9.88 -14.36 -1.32
N ARG A 37 -9.20 -13.37 -0.74
CA ARG A 37 -9.67 -11.98 -0.72
C ARG A 37 -9.10 -11.22 -1.91
N ASP A 38 -9.97 -10.61 -2.71
CA ASP A 38 -9.58 -9.73 -3.80
C ASP A 38 -9.03 -8.39 -3.29
N ARG A 39 -8.53 -7.55 -4.20
CA ARG A 39 -8.00 -6.21 -3.86
C ARG A 39 -9.01 -5.29 -3.15
N ALA A 40 -10.31 -5.54 -3.32
CA ALA A 40 -11.39 -4.79 -2.67
C ALA A 40 -11.80 -5.41 -1.33
N GLY A 41 -11.08 -6.44 -0.87
CA GLY A 41 -11.32 -7.14 0.40
C GLY A 41 -12.47 -8.16 0.34
N ARG A 42 -13.03 -8.47 -0.83
CA ARG A 42 -14.16 -9.40 -0.96
C ARG A 42 -13.67 -10.82 -1.10
N HIS A 43 -14.35 -11.77 -0.47
CA HIS A 43 -14.07 -13.19 -0.66
C HIS A 43 -14.54 -13.65 -2.04
N ARG A 44 -13.66 -14.34 -2.75
CA ARG A 44 -13.92 -14.92 -4.07
C ARG A 44 -13.51 -16.38 -4.08
N LEU A 45 -14.38 -17.19 -4.69
CA LEU A 45 -14.11 -18.58 -4.97
C LEU A 45 -13.50 -18.67 -6.36
N VAL A 46 -12.32 -19.28 -6.46
CA VAL A 46 -11.58 -19.48 -7.70
C VAL A 46 -11.48 -20.99 -7.92
N GLU A 47 -11.94 -21.44 -9.08
CA GLU A 47 -11.76 -22.82 -9.55
C GLU A 47 -10.68 -22.86 -10.64
N ALA A 48 -9.91 -23.93 -10.71
CA ALA A 48 -8.96 -24.19 -11.79
C ALA A 48 -8.72 -25.70 -11.99
N ALA A 49 -8.38 -26.12 -13.21
CA ALA A 49 -8.07 -27.52 -13.47
C ALA A 49 -6.70 -27.94 -12.91
N THR A 50 -5.75 -27.00 -12.82
CA THR A 50 -4.38 -27.27 -12.35
C THR A 50 -3.97 -26.29 -11.25
N PRO A 51 -2.99 -26.65 -10.40
CA PRO A 51 -2.44 -25.72 -9.41
C PRO A 51 -1.83 -24.48 -10.05
N ALA A 52 -1.19 -24.62 -11.20
CA ALA A 52 -0.57 -23.50 -11.92
C ALA A 52 -1.62 -22.49 -12.41
N ASP A 53 -2.74 -22.99 -12.94
CA ASP A 53 -3.88 -22.15 -13.34
C ASP A 53 -4.52 -21.46 -12.14
N LEU A 54 -4.61 -22.15 -10.99
CA LEU A 54 -5.12 -21.56 -9.77
C LEU A 54 -4.27 -20.36 -9.33
N VAL A 55 -2.94 -20.52 -9.34
CA VAL A 55 -1.99 -19.43 -9.02
C VAL A 55 -2.18 -18.26 -9.98
N ARG A 56 -2.25 -18.51 -11.29
CA ARG A 56 -2.46 -17.45 -12.28
C ARG A 56 -3.76 -16.67 -12.04
N ARG A 57 -4.86 -17.37 -11.76
CA ARG A 57 -6.16 -16.74 -11.46
C ARG A 57 -6.14 -15.93 -10.16
N LEU A 58 -5.43 -16.39 -9.13
CA LEU A 58 -5.25 -15.64 -7.88
C LEU A 58 -4.45 -14.34 -8.10
N ASP A 59 -3.47 -14.36 -9.01
CA ASP A 59 -2.74 -13.15 -9.41
C ASP A 59 -3.60 -12.15 -10.17
N GLU A 60 -4.38 -12.63 -11.13
CA GLU A 60 -5.33 -11.80 -11.89
C GLU A 60 -6.37 -11.15 -10.97
N LEU A 61 -6.77 -11.86 -9.91
CA LEU A 61 -7.67 -11.35 -8.88
C LEU A 61 -7.01 -10.29 -7.96
N GLY A 62 -5.69 -10.15 -8.02
CA GLY A 62 -4.92 -9.22 -7.19
C GLY A 62 -4.85 -9.65 -5.73
N VAL A 63 -4.88 -10.97 -5.46
CA VAL A 63 -4.69 -11.50 -4.11
C VAL A 63 -3.27 -11.17 -3.65
N ARG A 64 -3.14 -10.67 -2.41
CA ARG A 64 -1.83 -10.30 -1.87
C ARG A 64 -0.93 -11.53 -1.76
N ARG A 65 0.27 -11.43 -2.33
CA ARG A 65 1.32 -12.45 -2.19
C ARG A 65 2.14 -12.23 -0.93
N ALA A 66 2.64 -13.31 -0.35
CA ALA A 66 3.70 -13.20 0.66
C ALA A 66 4.94 -12.56 0.03
N GLY A 67 5.48 -11.51 0.66
CA GLY A 67 6.66 -10.79 0.15
C GLY A 67 6.37 -9.71 -0.89
N SER A 68 5.14 -9.58 -1.40
CA SER A 68 4.75 -8.35 -2.11
C SER A 68 4.49 -7.25 -1.09
N VAL A 69 5.56 -6.71 -0.51
CA VAL A 69 5.53 -5.34 0.00
C VAL A 69 5.19 -4.51 -1.22
N GLN A 70 3.96 -4.01 -1.31
CA GLN A 70 3.73 -2.82 -2.11
C GLN A 70 4.57 -1.76 -1.43
N GLU A 71 5.78 -1.54 -1.94
CA GLU A 71 6.62 -0.41 -1.56
C GLU A 71 5.70 0.81 -1.63
N PRO A 72 5.40 1.51 -0.52
CA PRO A 72 4.72 2.77 -0.61
C PRO A 72 5.64 3.66 -1.43
N ARG A 73 5.23 3.96 -2.67
CA ARG A 73 5.96 4.82 -3.59
C ARG A 73 6.39 6.06 -2.80
N PRO A 74 7.69 6.32 -2.62
CA PRO A 74 8.11 7.46 -1.82
C PRO A 74 7.50 8.72 -2.44
N PRO A 75 6.94 9.65 -1.64
CA PRO A 75 6.44 10.90 -2.18
C PRO A 75 7.61 11.57 -2.92
N SER A 76 7.38 11.94 -4.18
CA SER A 76 8.34 12.64 -5.03
C SER A 76 9.01 13.74 -4.21
N ARG A 77 10.27 13.52 -3.84
CA ARG A 77 11.08 14.49 -3.11
C ARG A 77 11.07 15.78 -3.93
N PRO A 78 10.61 16.92 -3.40
CA PRO A 78 10.74 18.18 -4.13
C PRO A 78 12.23 18.43 -4.39
N PRO A 79 12.61 19.03 -5.53
CA PRO A 79 14.01 19.26 -5.86
C PRO A 79 14.65 20.06 -4.72
N SER A 80 15.71 19.49 -4.14
CA SER A 80 16.44 20.11 -3.05
C SER A 80 17.03 21.42 -3.57
N ARG A 81 16.45 22.53 -3.14
CA ARG A 81 16.98 23.88 -3.32
C ARG A 81 18.42 23.90 -2.79
N PRO A 82 19.41 24.43 -3.54
CA PRO A 82 20.79 24.45 -3.09
C PRO A 82 20.90 25.22 -1.77
N PRO A 83 21.82 24.84 -0.85
CA PRO A 83 21.96 25.49 0.43
C PRO A 83 22.33 26.97 0.23
N THR A 84 21.43 27.84 0.70
CA THR A 84 21.61 29.28 0.77
C THR A 84 22.88 29.57 1.59
N ARG A 85 23.93 30.05 0.93
CA ARG A 85 25.13 30.61 1.56
C ARG A 85 24.69 31.60 2.66
N PRO A 86 25.25 31.54 3.89
CA PRO A 86 24.87 32.47 4.94
C PRO A 86 25.16 33.91 4.50
N ALA A 87 24.14 34.76 4.62
CA ALA A 87 24.23 36.18 4.30
C ALA A 87 25.27 36.87 5.20
N PRO A 88 26.07 37.83 4.69
CA PRO A 88 27.01 38.59 5.51
C PRO A 88 26.27 39.40 6.59
N PRO A 89 26.93 39.69 7.73
CA PRO A 89 26.27 40.36 8.86
C PRO A 89 25.78 41.77 8.48
N PRO A 90 24.68 42.22 9.11
CA PRO A 90 24.01 43.46 8.73
C PRO A 90 24.87 44.68 9.03
N ARG A 91 25.09 45.52 8.00
CA ARG A 91 25.67 46.86 8.17
C ARG A 91 24.70 47.72 8.99
N ARG A 92 25.14 48.17 10.16
CA ARG A 92 24.43 49.12 11.02
C ARG A 92 24.10 50.38 10.22
N ARG A 93 22.82 50.62 9.93
CA ARG A 93 22.31 51.91 9.44
C ARG A 93 21.71 52.69 10.61
N PRO A 94 22.05 53.97 10.79
CA PRO A 94 21.57 54.77 11.91
C PRO A 94 20.10 55.15 11.78
N ALA A 95 19.49 55.37 12.95
CA ALA A 95 18.09 55.61 13.19
C ALA A 95 17.55 56.92 12.59
N ARG A 96 16.37 56.85 11.97
CA ARG A 96 15.36 57.91 11.86
C ARG A 96 13.99 57.24 11.87
N ALA A 97 13.29 57.24 13.00
CA ALA A 97 12.38 58.28 13.46
C ALA A 97 11.01 58.26 12.76
N ARG A 98 10.00 57.98 13.60
CA ARG A 98 8.66 58.59 13.69
C ARG A 98 7.46 58.00 12.93
N ARG A 99 6.46 57.68 13.79
CA ARG A 99 5.00 57.89 13.67
C ARG A 99 4.28 56.95 12.69
N GLY A 100 3.22 56.21 13.06
CA GLY A 100 2.40 56.18 14.26
C GLY A 100 1.08 55.43 13.98
N ARG A 101 0.36 55.06 15.05
CA ARG A 101 -1.11 54.78 15.14
C ARG A 101 -1.67 53.62 14.28
N LEU A 102 -2.67 52.83 14.66
CA LEU A 102 -3.52 52.63 15.84
C LEU A 102 -4.32 51.32 15.59
N ARG A 103 -4.47 50.50 16.62
CA ARG A 103 -5.73 49.88 17.13
C ARG A 103 -6.77 49.32 16.13
N SER A 104 -7.09 48.02 16.22
CA SER A 104 -8.27 47.43 16.94
C SER A 104 -9.21 46.79 15.89
N THR A 105 -10.07 45.77 16.08
CA THR A 105 -10.50 44.87 17.17
C THR A 105 -11.41 43.79 16.55
N LEU A 106 -11.39 42.58 17.15
CA LEU A 106 -12.50 41.64 17.47
C LEU A 106 -13.74 41.43 16.56
N GLY A 107 -14.07 40.14 16.42
CA GLY A 107 -15.43 39.58 16.53
C GLY A 107 -15.91 38.83 15.28
N ALA A 108 -16.77 37.81 15.30
CA ALA A 108 -17.35 36.87 16.29
C ALA A 108 -18.49 36.15 15.53
N LEU A 109 -18.73 34.84 15.84
CA LEU A 109 -20.04 34.11 15.76
C LEU A 109 -20.72 33.98 14.38
N ALA A 110 -21.64 33.07 14.06
CA ALA A 110 -22.12 31.76 14.50
C ALA A 110 -23.24 31.35 13.49
N THR A 111 -23.58 30.06 13.43
CA THR A 111 -24.86 29.47 12.91
C THR A 111 -25.13 29.53 11.39
N PRO A 112 -26.05 28.71 10.83
CA PRO A 112 -27.05 27.82 11.46
C PRO A 112 -26.69 26.32 11.52
#